data_AF-A0A7K1Y566-F1
#
_entry.id   AF-A0A7K1Y566-F1
#
_cell.length_a   1.000
_cell.length_b   1.000
_cell.length_c   1.000
_cell.angle_alpha   90.00
_cell.angle_beta   90.00
_cell.angle_gamma   90.00
#
_symmetry.space_group_name_H-M   'P 1'
#
loop_
_entity.id
_entity.type
_entity.pdbx_description
1 polymer ?
#
loop_
_entity_poly.entity_id
_entity_poly.type
_entity_poly.pdbx_seq_one_letter_code
_entity_poly.pdbx_strand_id
1 'polypeptide(L)' 'MAITETNSIDLIGTDKRKGLVILTISDHLDWEDYEIHCHQLQCKLNDYRQFIESGQLYETYPSKASPLH' A
#
# COMPACT_ATOMS: atom_id res chain seq x y z
N MET A 1 -13.38 1.67 0.89
CA MET A 1 -12.06 1.39 0.29
C MET A 1 -11.27 2.67 0.29
N ALA A 2 -10.53 2.88 1.37
CA ALA A 2 -9.84 4.12 1.67
C ALA A 2 -8.89 3.95 2.88
N ILE A 3 -8.35 5.06 3.37
CA ILE A 3 -7.50 5.18 4.56
C ILE A 3 -8.08 4.57 5.86
N THR A 4 -9.40 4.46 6.00
CA THR A 4 -10.06 3.92 7.21
C THR A 4 -10.20 2.40 7.23
N GLU A 5 -10.01 1.74 6.10
CA GLU A 5 -10.08 0.28 6.02
C GLU A 5 -8.69 -0.31 6.29
N THR A 6 -8.55 -0.99 7.43
CA THR A 6 -7.31 -1.65 7.84
C THR A 6 -7.17 -3.04 7.22
N ASN A 7 -5.94 -3.53 7.12
CA ASN A 7 -5.56 -4.84 6.55
C ASN A 7 -5.99 -5.05 5.09
N SER A 8 -6.14 -3.96 4.33
CA SER A 8 -6.51 -4.02 2.91
C SER A 8 -5.63 -3.12 2.05
N ILE A 9 -5.36 -3.56 0.83
CA ILE A 9 -4.67 -2.77 -0.20
C ILE A 9 -5.73 -2.15 -1.12
N ASP A 10 -5.69 -0.84 -1.30
CA ASP A 10 -6.69 -0.10 -2.08
C ASP A 10 -6.50 -0.32 -3.57
N LEU A 11 -5.29 -0.07 -4.08
CA LEU A 11 -4.98 -0.22 -5.50
C LEU A 11 -3.52 -0.62 -5.72
N ILE A 12 -3.31 -1.57 -6.63
CA ILE A 12 -2.00 -2.01 -7.09
C ILE A 12 -1.87 -1.72 -8.58
N GLY A 13 -0.96 -0.81 -8.92
CA GLY A 13 -0.51 -0.53 -10.28
C GLY A 13 0.82 -1.19 -10.57
N THR A 14 1.11 -1.43 -11.86
CA THR A 14 2.44 -1.91 -12.27
C THR A 14 2.92 -1.17 -13.52
N ASP A 15 4.09 -0.54 -13.44
CA ASP A 15 4.77 0.01 -14.61
C ASP A 15 5.71 -1.05 -15.19
N LYS A 16 5.24 -1.72 -16.25
CA LYS A 16 5.97 -2.77 -16.95
C LYS A 16 7.29 -2.28 -17.57
N ARG A 17 7.37 -1.00 -17.96
CA ARG A 17 8.57 -0.46 -18.63
C ARG A 17 9.68 -0.18 -17.64
N LYS A 18 9.30 0.26 -16.43
CA LYS A 18 10.25 0.59 -15.37
C LYS A 18 10.47 -0.57 -14.37
N GLY A 19 9.71 -1.65 -14.49
CA GLY A 19 9.76 -2.77 -13.54
C GLY A 19 9.29 -2.37 -12.15
N LEU A 20 8.35 -1.44 -12.05
CA LEU A 20 7.87 -0.91 -10.76
C LEU A 20 6.49 -1.48 -10.41
N VAL A 21 6.31 -1.78 -9.14
CA VAL A 21 4.99 -1.93 -8.52
C VAL A 21 4.66 -0.63 -7.81
N ILE A 22 3.44 -0.14 -8.00
CA ILE A 22 2.93 1.10 -7.39
C ILE A 22 1.77 0.71 -6.49
N LEU A 23 1.91 0.95 -5.19
CA LEU A 23 0.83 0.81 -4.23
C LEU A 23 0.26 2.20 -3.94
N THR A 24 -1.04 2.37 -4.16
CA THR A 24 -1.71 3.65 -3.97
C THR A 24 -2.63 3.56 -2.76
N ILE A 25 -2.60 4.58 -1.90
CA ILE A 25 -3.56 4.77 -0.81
C ILE A 25 -4.58 5.81 -1.26
N SER A 26 -5.86 5.50 -1.13
CA SER A 26 -6.93 6.44 -1.42
C SER A 26 -7.39 7.09 -0.13
N ASP A 27 -7.25 8.41 -0.07
CA ASP A 27 -7.69 9.20 1.06
C ASP A 27 -8.79 10.18 0.62
N HIS A 28 -9.91 10.15 1.34
CA HIS A 28 -11.10 10.96 1.08
C HIS A 28 -11.54 11.76 2.30
N LEU A 29 -10.83 11.63 3.43
CA LEU A 29 -11.19 12.33 4.64
C LEU A 29 -10.74 13.79 4.55
N ASP A 30 -11.50 14.66 5.19
CA ASP A 30 -10.99 16.00 5.46
C ASP A 30 -9.83 15.94 6.46
N TRP A 31 -8.95 16.93 6.38
CA TRP A 31 -7.76 17.05 7.22
C TRP A 31 -8.01 18.00 8.40
N GLU A 32 -9.27 18.18 8.80
CA GLU A 32 -9.65 19.09 9.88
C GLU A 32 -9.10 18.61 11.22
N ASP A 33 -9.17 17.30 11.49
CA ASP A 33 -8.46 16.65 12.59
C ASP A 33 -7.19 15.98 12.09
N TYR A 34 -6.12 16.78 12.02
CA TYR A 34 -4.81 16.35 11.53
C TYR A 34 -4.22 15.16 12.30
N GLU A 35 -4.45 15.07 13.61
CA GLU A 35 -3.87 13.98 14.42
C GLU A 35 -4.54 12.65 14.11
N ILE A 36 -5.88 12.64 14.06
CA ILE A 36 -6.64 11.45 13.68
C ILE A 36 -6.25 11.02 12.26
N HIS A 37 -6.16 11.98 11.34
CA HIS A 37 -5.80 11.73 9.96
C HIS A 37 -4.40 11.09 9.85
N CYS A 38 -3.39 11.69 10.49
CA CYS A 38 -2.03 11.16 10.50
C CYS A 38 -1.95 9.76 11.10
N HIS A 39 -2.72 9.51 12.16
CA HIS A 39 -2.79 8.19 12.76
C HIS A 39 -3.35 7.14 11.79
N GLN A 40 -4.44 7.47 11.08
CA GLN A 40 -5.03 6.57 10.08
C GLN A 40 -4.07 6.29 8.92
N LEU A 41 -3.36 7.31 8.44
CA LEU A 41 -2.35 7.14 7.39
C LEU A 41 -1.22 6.22 7.86
N GLN A 42 -0.76 6.39 9.10
CA GLN A 42 0.27 5.53 9.68
C GLN A 42 -0.19 4.07 9.77
N CYS A 43 -1.43 3.82 10.21
CA CYS A 43 -2.01 2.48 10.24
C CYS A 43 -2.04 1.85 8.83
N LYS A 44 -2.53 2.59 7.84
CA LYS A 44 -2.60 2.11 6.45
C LYS A 44 -1.22 1.81 5.85
N LEU A 45 -0.22 2.65 6.15
CA LEU A 45 1.17 2.41 5.73
C LEU A 45 1.75 1.15 6.37
N ASN A 46 1.42 0.86 7.63
CA ASN A 46 1.85 -0.37 8.29
C ASN A 46 1.23 -1.62 7.64
N ASP A 47 -0.04 -1.57 7.24
CA ASP A 47 -0.69 -2.68 6.52
C ASP A 47 -0.01 -2.96 5.17
N TYR A 48 0.30 -1.90 4.42
CA TYR A 48 1.01 -2.01 3.14
C TYR A 48 2.42 -2.55 3.34
N ARG A 49 3.10 -2.14 4.41
CA ARG A 49 4.42 -2.66 4.77
C ARG A 49 4.35 -4.14 5.10
N GLN A 50 3.37 -4.56 5.90
CA GLN A 50 3.17 -5.97 6.24
C GLN A 50 2.86 -6.81 4.99
N PHE A 51 2.07 -6.31 4.04
CA PHE A 51 1.79 -6.98 2.77
C PHE A 51 3.05 -7.19 1.91
N ILE A 52 4.00 -6.24 1.94
CA ILE A 52 5.29 -6.38 1.25
C ILE A 52 6.20 -7.37 1.99
N GLU A 53 6.35 -7.18 3.31
CA GLU A 53 7.25 -7.98 4.17
C GLU A 53 6.80 -9.44 4.29
N SER A 54 5.49 -9.71 4.22
CA SER A 54 4.94 -11.07 4.25
C SER A 54 5.26 -11.89 3.00
N GLY A 55 5.75 -11.26 1.92
CA GLY A 55 5.95 -11.92 0.64
C GLY A 55 4.69 -11.98 -0.24
N GLN A 56 3.51 -11.60 0.27
CA GLN A 56 2.25 -11.68 -0.46
C GLN A 56 2.27 -10.89 -1.77
N LEU A 57 2.96 -9.75 -1.80
CA LEU A 57 3.17 -9.00 -3.04
C LEU A 57 3.85 -9.85 -4.12
N TYR A 58 4.86 -10.64 -3.74
CA TYR A 58 5.65 -11.47 -4.64
C TYR A 58 4.87 -12.70 -5.09
N GLU A 59 4.04 -13.28 -4.22
CA GLU A 59 3.13 -14.37 -4.58
C GLU A 59 2.04 -13.90 -5.57
N THR A 60 1.51 -12.70 -5.36
CA THR A 60 0.44 -12.13 -6.19
C THR A 60 0.98 -11.58 -7.51
N TYR A 61 2.23 -11.07 -7.52
CA TYR A 61 2.90 -10.48 -8.69
C TYR A 61 4.31 -11.05 -8.93
N PRO A 62 4.44 -12.36 -9.20
CA PRO A 62 5.72 -13.07 -9.24
C PRO A 62 6.67 -12.65 -10.37
N SER A 63 6.15 -11.98 -11.41
CA SER A 63 6.95 -11.56 -12.58
C SER A 63 7.60 -10.18 -12.45
N LYS A 64 7.37 -9.46 -11.35
CA LYS A 64 7.72 -8.01 -11.25
C LYS A 64 8.37 -7.58 -9.95
N ALA A 65 8.27 -8.39 -8.92
CA ALA A 65 8.99 -8.20 -7.69
C ALA A 65 10.08 -9.27 -7.67
N SER A 66 11.25 -8.97 -8.25
CA SER A 66 12.42 -9.82 -8.01
C SER A 66 12.98 -9.40 -6.66
N PRO A 67 13.16 -10.30 -5.68
CA PRO A 67 13.83 -9.92 -4.45
C PRO A 67 15.23 -9.42 -4.81
N LEU A 68 15.61 -8.24 -4.31
CA LEU A 68 16.97 -7.73 -4.43
C LEU A 68 17.93 -8.82 -3.96
N HIS A 69 18.73 -9.35 -4.88
CA HIS A 69 19.83 -10.27 -4.61
C HIS A 69 21.05 -9.49 -4.12
#